data_AF-A0A8A2VAQ0-F1
#
_entry.id   AF-A0A8A2VAQ0-F1
#
_cell.length_a   1.000
_cell.length_b   1.000
_cell.length_c   1.000
_cell.angle_alpha   90.00
_cell.angle_beta   90.00
_cell.angle_gamma   90.00
#
_symmetry.space_group_name_H-M   'P 1'
#
loop_
_entity.id
_entity.type
_entity.pdbx_description
1 polymer ?
#
loop_
_entity_poly.entity_id
_entity_poly.type
_entity_poly.pdbx_seq_one_letter_code
_entity_poly.pdbx_strand_id
1 'polypeptide(L)'
;MRVRTYIYDGETAADHVDRVRERLADRDGEIECLDVAAAERRADAVREATFAIRESVRIGTTPDGLYDDAGDPDFSAGVLITQEPTGRRRIHVGEDALAALEESA
;
A
#
# COMPACT_ATOMS: atom_id res chain seq x y z
N MET A 1 14.28 -1.14 7.29
CA MET A 1 12.91 -0.61 7.11
C MET A 1 11.92 -1.70 7.51
N ARG A 2 10.82 -1.38 8.22
CA ARG A 2 9.77 -2.36 8.54
C ARG A 2 8.52 -2.07 7.72
N VAL A 3 7.97 -3.07 7.05
CA VAL A 3 6.66 -2.95 6.39
C VAL A 3 5.57 -2.95 7.45
N ARG A 4 4.61 -2.04 7.33
CA ARG A 4 3.46 -1.93 8.24
C ARG A 4 2.20 -2.45 7.59
N THR A 5 1.89 -1.89 6.43
CA THR A 5 0.61 -2.11 5.77
C THR A 5 0.81 -2.16 4.28
N TYR A 6 0.13 -3.07 3.60
CA TYR A 6 0.04 -3.14 2.16
C TYR A 6 -1.43 -3.14 1.75
N ILE A 7 -1.82 -2.16 0.94
CA ILE A 7 -3.20 -1.95 0.49
C ILE A 7 -3.23 -2.22 -1.01
N TYR A 8 -4.15 -3.03 -1.48
CA TYR A 8 -4.29 -3.30 -2.92
C TYR A 8 -5.74 -3.61 -3.27
N ASP A 9 -6.09 -3.47 -4.54
CA ASP A 9 -7.36 -3.95 -5.08
C ASP A 9 -7.12 -5.28 -5.78
N GLY A 10 -7.59 -6.39 -5.21
CA GLY A 10 -7.40 -7.72 -5.80
C GLY A 10 -8.17 -7.96 -7.11
N GLU A 11 -9.19 -7.14 -7.42
CA GLU A 11 -10.00 -7.24 -8.64
C GLU A 11 -9.32 -6.52 -9.82
N THR A 12 -8.65 -5.41 -9.55
CA THR A 12 -7.92 -4.60 -10.55
C THR A 12 -6.40 -4.62 -10.36
N ALA A 13 -5.88 -5.58 -9.58
CA ALA A 13 -4.46 -5.69 -9.25
C ALA A 13 -3.58 -5.77 -10.50
N ALA A 14 -2.58 -4.90 -10.58
CA ALA A 14 -1.53 -4.99 -11.57
C ALA A 14 -0.56 -6.16 -11.29
N ASP A 15 0.16 -6.63 -12.31
CA ASP A 15 1.07 -7.79 -12.24
C ASP A 15 2.11 -7.70 -11.12
N HIS A 16 2.59 -6.48 -10.80
CA HIS A 16 3.57 -6.27 -9.73
C HIS A 16 2.97 -6.43 -8.32
N VAL A 17 1.66 -6.37 -8.15
CA VAL A 17 0.98 -6.56 -6.84
C VAL A 17 1.23 -7.97 -6.32
N ASP A 18 1.13 -8.98 -7.20
CA ASP A 18 1.39 -10.37 -6.81
C ASP A 18 2.83 -10.57 -6.36
N ARG A 19 3.79 -9.96 -7.10
CA ARG A 19 5.21 -9.96 -6.72
C ARG A 19 5.45 -9.29 -5.37
N VAL A 20 4.80 -8.16 -5.12
CA VAL A 20 4.89 -7.48 -3.82
C VAL A 20 4.35 -8.39 -2.72
N ARG A 21 3.20 -9.05 -2.94
CA ARG A 21 2.62 -9.99 -1.97
C ARG A 21 3.53 -11.19 -1.68
N GLU A 22 4.15 -11.77 -2.70
CA GLU A 22 5.11 -12.86 -2.53
C GLU A 22 6.29 -12.42 -1.65
N ARG A 23 6.86 -11.24 -1.92
CA ARG A 23 7.95 -10.67 -1.11
C ARG A 23 7.52 -10.31 0.31
N LEU A 24 6.27 -9.90 0.52
CA LEU A 24 5.72 -9.65 1.84
C LEU A 24 5.50 -10.95 2.62
N ALA A 25 5.09 -12.03 1.95
CA ALA A 25 4.88 -13.33 2.57
C ALA A 25 6.17 -14.00 3.05
N ASP A 26 7.29 -13.77 2.34
CA ASP A 26 8.61 -14.24 2.75
C ASP A 26 9.20 -13.44 3.93
N ARG A 27 8.59 -12.28 4.24
CA ARG A 27 9.13 -11.35 5.25
C ARG A 27 8.56 -11.66 6.62
N ASP A 28 9.45 -11.97 7.57
CA ASP A 28 9.08 -12.13 8.98
C ASP A 28 8.56 -10.80 9.57
N GLY A 29 7.27 -10.76 9.91
CA GLY A 29 6.65 -9.67 10.65
C GLY A 29 5.13 -9.63 10.54
N GLU A 30 4.49 -8.96 11.51
CA GLU A 30 3.08 -8.56 11.40
C GLU A 30 2.98 -7.46 10.33
N ILE A 31 2.60 -7.87 9.12
CA ILE A 31 2.31 -7.03 7.96
C ILE A 31 0.80 -7.06 7.77
N GLU A 32 0.16 -5.90 7.81
CA GLU A 32 -1.28 -5.80 7.58
C GLU A 32 -1.54 -5.70 6.07
N CYS A 33 -2.19 -6.70 5.49
CA CYS A 33 -2.59 -6.69 4.07
C CYS A 33 -4.08 -6.38 3.97
N LEU A 34 -4.43 -5.25 3.36
CA LEU A 34 -5.80 -4.80 3.13
C LEU A 34 -6.14 -4.95 1.65
N ASP A 35 -7.03 -5.89 1.34
CA ASP A 35 -7.60 -6.06 0.00
C ASP A 35 -8.95 -5.34 -0.07
N VAL A 36 -9.02 -4.25 -0.83
CA VAL A 36 -10.26 -3.46 -0.96
C VAL A 36 -11.34 -4.19 -1.76
N ALA A 37 -10.97 -5.14 -2.61
CA ALA A 37 -11.89 -5.95 -3.40
C ALA A 37 -12.46 -7.13 -2.58
N ALA A 38 -11.70 -7.65 -1.62
CA ALA A 38 -12.16 -8.73 -0.73
C ALA A 38 -13.15 -8.26 0.35
N ALA A 39 -13.29 -6.94 0.53
CA ALA A 39 -14.20 -6.39 1.54
C ALA A 39 -15.67 -6.50 1.13
N GLU A 40 -16.55 -6.74 2.10
CA GLU A 40 -18.01 -6.80 1.89
C GLU A 40 -18.57 -5.51 1.27
N ARG A 41 -17.95 -4.37 1.59
CA ARG A 41 -18.24 -3.07 0.98
C ARG A 41 -16.96 -2.36 0.56
N ARG A 42 -16.72 -2.33 -0.76
CA ARG A 42 -15.61 -1.59 -1.38
C ARG A 42 -15.51 -0.14 -0.89
N ALA A 43 -16.63 0.57 -0.80
CA ALA A 43 -16.63 1.96 -0.34
C ALA A 43 -16.12 2.14 1.10
N ASP A 44 -16.35 1.16 1.98
CA ASP A 44 -15.86 1.19 3.35
C ASP A 44 -14.38 0.86 3.42
N ALA A 45 -13.94 -0.17 2.68
CA ALA A 45 -12.53 -0.54 2.59
C ALA A 45 -11.66 0.54 1.95
N VAL A 46 -12.14 1.18 0.88
CA VAL A 46 -11.49 2.35 0.26
C VAL A 46 -11.34 3.49 1.26
N ARG A 47 -12.37 3.72 2.08
CA ARG A 47 -12.35 4.77 3.10
C ARG A 47 -11.38 4.43 4.24
N GLU A 48 -11.33 3.18 4.67
CA GLU A 48 -10.37 2.68 5.67
C GLU A 48 -8.93 2.76 5.14
N ALA A 49 -8.69 2.29 3.92
CA ALA A 49 -7.43 2.42 3.21
C ALA A 49 -6.95 3.88 3.17
N THR A 50 -7.82 4.77 2.69
CA THR A 50 -7.53 6.21 2.62
C THR A 50 -7.25 6.79 4.01
N PHE A 51 -7.93 6.31 5.05
CA PHE A 51 -7.71 6.74 6.42
C PHE A 51 -6.34 6.28 6.95
N ALA A 52 -5.96 5.02 6.73
CA ALA A 52 -4.66 4.46 7.08
C ALA A 52 -3.52 5.20 6.37
N ILE A 53 -3.72 5.53 5.08
CA ILE A 53 -2.83 6.37 4.30
C ILE A 53 -2.73 7.74 4.94
N ARG A 54 -3.84 8.48 5.13
CA ARG A 54 -3.85 9.82 5.75
C ARG A 54 -3.20 9.87 7.12
N GLU A 55 -3.41 8.85 7.95
CA GLU A 55 -2.75 8.75 9.25
C GLU A 55 -1.23 8.63 9.08
N SER A 56 -0.79 7.85 8.10
CA SER A 56 0.63 7.67 7.78
C SER A 56 1.25 8.90 7.10
N VAL A 57 0.49 9.63 6.28
CA VAL A 57 0.90 10.88 5.63
C VAL A 57 0.94 12.05 6.61
N ARG A 58 0.45 11.92 7.86
CA ARG A 58 0.51 13.02 8.85
C ARG A 58 1.94 13.53 9.11
N ILE A 59 2.97 12.80 8.67
CA ILE A 59 4.40 13.18 8.70
C ILE A 59 5.02 13.27 7.28
N GLY A 60 4.23 13.40 6.21
CA GLY A 60 4.72 13.36 4.81
C GLY A 60 3.79 14.00 3.77
N THR A 61 4.08 13.73 2.49
CA THR A 61 3.30 14.17 1.31
C THR A 61 2.48 13.00 0.78
N THR A 62 1.22 13.23 0.39
CA THR A 62 0.39 12.19 -0.24
C THR A 62 0.99 11.88 -1.62
N PRO A 63 1.31 10.63 -1.93
CA PRO A 63 1.90 10.30 -3.23
C PRO A 63 0.90 10.51 -4.37
N ASP A 64 1.38 11.09 -5.47
CA ASP A 64 0.71 11.08 -6.77
C ASP A 64 0.57 9.62 -7.25
N GLY A 65 -0.62 9.23 -7.71
CA GLY A 65 -0.94 7.86 -8.10
C GLY A 65 -1.84 7.08 -7.12
N LEU A 66 -2.26 7.70 -6.01
CA LEU A 66 -3.31 7.16 -5.14
C LEU A 66 -4.73 7.39 -5.68
N TYR A 67 -4.86 8.24 -6.69
CA TYR A 67 -6.10 8.62 -7.34
C TYR A 67 -5.95 8.43 -8.85
N ASP A 68 -7.00 7.95 -9.51
CA ASP A 68 -7.08 7.85 -10.97
C ASP A 68 -7.29 9.22 -11.63
N ASP A 69 -7.38 9.23 -12.97
CA ASP A 69 -7.64 10.42 -13.78
C ASP A 69 -9.01 11.08 -13.51
N ALA A 70 -9.96 10.36 -12.91
CA ALA A 70 -11.25 10.89 -12.47
C ALA A 70 -11.20 11.51 -11.06
N GLY A 71 -10.09 11.30 -10.32
CA GLY A 71 -9.91 11.73 -8.94
C GLY A 71 -10.48 10.75 -7.91
N ASP A 72 -10.87 9.55 -8.34
CA ASP A 72 -11.31 8.48 -7.47
C ASP A 72 -10.09 7.70 -6.94
N PRO A 73 -10.11 7.22 -5.68
CA PRO A 73 -8.98 6.49 -5.11
C PRO A 73 -8.73 5.18 -5.85
N ASP A 74 -7.54 5.05 -6.44
CA ASP A 74 -7.09 3.88 -7.19
C ASP A 74 -6.06 3.09 -6.38
N PHE A 75 -6.42 1.84 -6.07
CA PHE A 75 -5.53 0.89 -5.39
C PHE A 75 -5.12 -0.26 -6.31
N SER A 76 -5.39 -0.15 -7.61
CA SER A 76 -5.04 -1.14 -8.63
C SER A 76 -3.53 -1.37 -8.71
N ALA A 77 -2.75 -0.29 -8.57
CA ALA A 77 -1.30 -0.36 -8.49
C ALA A 77 -0.77 -0.91 -7.15
N GLY A 78 -1.58 -0.93 -6.10
CA GLY A 78 -1.14 -1.27 -4.75
C GLY A 78 -0.29 -0.19 -4.08
N VAL A 79 -0.45 -0.08 -2.76
CA VAL A 79 0.15 0.95 -1.91
C VAL A 79 0.82 0.27 -0.72
N LEU A 80 2.11 0.52 -0.57
CA LEU A 80 2.94 -0.01 0.49
C LEU A 80 3.30 1.09 1.49
N ILE A 81 2.98 0.86 2.75
CA ILE A 81 3.33 1.73 3.87
C ILE A 81 4.46 1.10 4.65
N THR A 82 5.58 1.81 4.71
CA THR A 82 6.78 1.38 5.42
C THR A 82 7.14 2.35 6.52
N GLN A 83 7.84 1.85 7.53
CA GLN A 83 8.33 2.64 8.65
C GLN A 83 9.86 2.54 8.73
N GLU A 84 10.51 3.70 8.72
CA GLU A 84 11.94 3.85 8.97
C GLU A 84 12.24 3.62 10.48
N PRO A 85 13.48 3.22 10.82
CA PRO A 85 13.88 3.04 12.22
C PRO A 85 13.75 4.32 13.06
N THR A 86 13.81 5.50 12.42
CA THR A 86 13.58 6.80 13.05
C THR A 86 12.10 7.08 13.38
N GLY A 87 11.18 6.19 12.98
CA GLY A 87 9.74 6.34 13.17
C GLY A 87 9.01 7.06 12.03
N ARG A 88 9.74 7.59 11.04
CA ARG A 88 9.13 8.19 9.84
C ARG A 88 8.45 7.13 8.99
N ARG A 89 7.24 7.41 8.54
CA ARG A 89 6.49 6.55 7.62
C ARG A 89 6.70 7.04 6.20
N ARG A 90 6.85 6.10 5.26
CA ARG A 90 6.89 6.37 3.82
C ARG A 90 5.84 5.53 3.13
N ILE A 91 5.37 6.05 2.00
CA ILE A 91 4.33 5.43 1.20
C ILE A 91 4.91 5.28 -0.20
N HIS A 92 4.80 4.06 -0.71
CA HIS A 92 5.29 3.66 -2.01
C HIS A 92 4.10 3.14 -2.80
N VAL A 93 3.93 3.55 -4.05
CA VAL A 93 2.78 3.18 -4.89
C VAL A 93 3.28 2.48 -6.13
N GLY A 94 2.60 1.40 -6.52
CA GLY A 94 2.94 0.69 -7.76
C GLY A 94 4.33 0.07 -7.75
N GLU A 95 5.09 0.33 -8.82
CA GLU A 95 6.46 -0.17 -8.98
C GLU A 95 7.41 0.34 -7.89
N ASP A 96 7.16 1.53 -7.34
CA ASP A 96 7.95 2.08 -6.23
C ASP A 96 7.83 1.20 -4.97
N ALA A 97 6.68 0.55 -4.77
CA ALA A 97 6.48 -0.39 -3.67
C ALA A 97 7.35 -1.65 -3.83
N LEU A 98 7.42 -2.18 -5.06
CA LEU A 98 8.27 -3.33 -5.36
C LEU A 98 9.74 -2.95 -5.20
N ALA A 99 10.16 -1.83 -5.79
CA ALA A 99 11.54 -1.34 -5.68
C ALA A 99 11.97 -1.14 -4.23
N ALA A 100 11.12 -0.53 -3.40
CA ALA A 100 11.42 -0.32 -1.98
C ALA A 100 11.59 -1.63 -1.20
N LEU A 101 10.84 -2.68 -1.57
CA LEU A 101 11.00 -4.01 -0.97
C LEU A 101 12.30 -4.68 -1.40
N GLU A 102 12.69 -4.52 -2.67
CA GLU A 102 13.95 -5.06 -3.21
C GLU A 102 15.19 -4.34 -2.68
N GLU A 103 15.16 -3.02 -2.52
CA GLU A 103 16.24 -2.27 -1.87
C GLU A 103 16.40 -2.59 -0.38
N SER A 104 15.34 -3.13 0.23
CA SER A 104 15.32 -3.50 1.65
C SER A 104 15.53 -5.00 1.91
N ALA A 105 15.80 -5.81 0.90
CA ALA A 105 16.10 -7.24 0.99
C ALA A 105 17.60 -7.47 1.12
#